data_AF-A0A961HQS6-F1
#
_entry.id   AF-A0A961HQS6-F1
#
_cell.length_a   1.000
_cell.length_b   1.000
_cell.length_c   1.000
_cell.angle_alpha   90.00
_cell.angle_beta   90.00
_cell.angle_gamma   90.00
#
_symmetry.space_group_name_H-M   'P 1'
#
loop_
_entity.id
_entity.type
_entity.pdbx_description
1 polymer ?
#
loop_
_entity_poly.entity_id
_entity_poly.type
_entity_poly.pdbx_seq_one_letter_code
_entity_poly.pdbx_strand_id
1 'polypeptide(L)' 'GKDGLHLVAGDTSHTIWGWKNDVPPGDFTADIDENRKSLNALENLACQAKSIQIYPGHQESFENSCSHSE' A
#
# COMPACT_ATOMS: atom_id res chain seq x y z
N GLY A 1 13.96 -17.25 -1.28
CA GLY A 1 14.13 -16.28 -2.38
C GLY A 1 13.18 -15.13 -2.14
N LYS A 2 12.92 -14.31 -3.16
CA LYS A 2 11.76 -13.40 -3.17
C LYS A 2 10.52 -14.19 -3.62
N ASP A 3 10.20 -15.22 -2.86
CA ASP A 3 9.13 -16.16 -3.18
C ASP A 3 7.86 -15.69 -2.47
N GLY A 4 6.73 -15.61 -3.18
CA GLY A 4 5.46 -15.13 -2.63
C GLY A 4 4.85 -13.97 -3.42
N LEU A 5 3.82 -13.33 -2.84
CA LEU A 5 3.16 -12.17 -3.42
C LEU A 5 3.88 -10.90 -3.00
N HIS A 6 4.14 -10.03 -3.97
CA HIS A 6 4.78 -8.72 -3.76
C HIS A 6 3.94 -7.65 -4.46
N LEU A 7 3.57 -6.59 -3.73
CA LEU A 7 2.88 -5.43 -4.26
C LEU A 7 3.79 -4.22 -4.16
N VAL A 8 4.08 -3.60 -5.30
CA VAL A 8 4.85 -2.36 -5.37
C VAL A 8 3.86 -1.20 -5.45
N ALA A 9 3.74 -0.45 -4.35
CA ALA A 9 2.83 0.70 -4.28
C ALA A 9 3.44 1.96 -4.91
N GLY A 10 4.78 2.06 -4.89
CA GLY A 10 5.50 3.23 -5.39
C GLY A 10 5.05 4.51 -4.69
N ASP A 11 4.96 5.62 -5.43
CA ASP A 11 4.61 6.92 -4.87
C ASP A 11 3.11 7.07 -4.58
N THR A 12 2.30 6.04 -4.82
CA THR A 12 0.92 5.98 -4.30
C THR A 12 0.94 6.05 -2.77
N SER A 13 1.95 5.47 -2.12
CA SER A 13 2.20 5.63 -0.69
C SER A 13 3.70 5.65 -0.40
N HIS A 14 4.18 6.78 0.14
CA HIS A 14 5.60 6.99 0.40
C HIS A 14 6.13 6.15 1.57
N THR A 15 5.30 5.89 2.58
CA THR A 15 5.74 5.32 3.86
C THR A 15 4.79 4.23 4.33
N ILE A 16 5.28 3.36 5.20
CA ILE A 16 4.44 2.35 5.87
C ILE A 16 3.32 3.03 6.66
N TRP A 17 3.63 4.17 7.29
CA TRP A 17 2.63 4.92 8.05
C TRP A 17 1.54 5.49 7.14
N GLY A 18 1.92 6.03 5.97
CA GLY A 18 0.95 6.54 4.99
C GLY A 18 0.00 5.45 4.51
N TRP A 19 0.52 4.27 4.17
CA TRP A 19 -0.29 3.10 3.85
C TRP A 19 -1.23 2.71 5.00
N LYS A 20 -0.72 2.55 6.23
CA LYS A 20 -1.56 2.07 7.35
C LYS A 20 -2.65 3.04 7.81
N ASN A 21 -2.60 4.30 7.38
CA ASN A 21 -3.51 5.35 7.85
C ASN A 21 -4.31 5.99 6.70
N ASP A 22 -4.31 5.41 5.50
CA ASP A 22 -4.94 6.00 4.29
C ASP A 22 -4.53 7.47 4.06
N VAL A 23 -3.21 7.74 4.20
CA VAL A 23 -2.65 9.08 3.99
C VAL A 23 -1.92 9.13 2.65
N PRO A 24 -2.46 9.87 1.65
CA PRO A 24 -1.84 10.05 0.35
C PRO A 24 -0.55 10.89 0.45
N PRO A 25 0.29 10.94 -0.59
CA PRO A 25 1.59 11.60 -0.56
C PRO A 25 1.52 13.15 -0.58
N GLY A 26 0.38 13.76 -0.22
CA GLY A 26 0.24 15.23 -0.15
C GLY A 26 0.51 15.91 -1.49
N ASP A 27 1.42 16.90 -1.50
CA ASP A 27 1.76 17.70 -2.70
C ASP A 27 2.56 16.93 -3.77
N PHE A 28 2.92 15.66 -3.51
CA PHE A 28 3.64 14.81 -4.46
C PHE A 28 2.72 14.06 -5.43
N THR A 29 1.44 14.43 -5.52
CA THR A 29 0.51 13.96 -6.55
C THR A 29 -0.13 15.14 -7.27
N ALA A 30 -0.39 14.97 -8.57
CA ALA A 30 -1.12 15.96 -9.37
C ALA A 30 -2.63 16.00 -9.04
N ASP A 31 -3.14 14.89 -8.51
CA ASP A 31 -4.55 14.73 -8.12
C ASP A 31 -4.62 13.88 -6.84
N ILE A 32 -5.10 14.49 -5.76
CA ILE A 32 -5.17 13.86 -4.44
C ILE A 32 -6.33 12.85 -4.35
N ASP A 33 -7.41 13.10 -5.09
CA ASP A 33 -8.61 12.26 -5.04
C ASP A 33 -8.38 10.98 -5.86
N GLU A 34 -7.75 11.08 -7.02
CA GLU A 34 -7.35 9.92 -7.83
C GLU A 34 -6.24 9.11 -7.15
N ASN A 35 -5.32 9.76 -6.43
CA ASN A 35 -4.34 9.03 -5.62
C ASN A 35 -5.02 8.24 -4.50
N ARG A 36 -5.97 8.82 -3.77
CA ARG A 36 -6.73 8.12 -2.73
C ARG A 36 -7.51 6.91 -3.28
N LYS A 37 -8.12 7.04 -4.46
CA LYS A 37 -8.77 5.90 -5.13
C LYS A 37 -7.77 4.79 -5.45
N SER A 38 -6.57 5.16 -5.91
CA SER A 38 -5.49 4.21 -6.19
C SER A 38 -5.00 3.52 -4.91
N LEU A 39 -4.78 4.28 -3.84
CA LEU A 39 -4.37 3.74 -2.53
C LEU A 39 -5.39 2.73 -2.01
N ASN A 40 -6.67 3.11 -1.97
CA ASN A 40 -7.77 2.22 -1.56
C ASN A 40 -7.85 0.95 -2.41
N ALA A 41 -7.65 1.06 -3.74
CA ALA A 41 -7.67 -0.12 -4.61
C ALA A 41 -6.51 -1.09 -4.30
N LEU A 42 -5.31 -0.55 -4.04
CA LEU A 42 -4.14 -1.36 -3.68
C LEU A 42 -4.29 -2.01 -2.30
N GLU A 43 -4.83 -1.29 -1.32
CA GLU A 43 -5.11 -1.83 0.02
C GLU A 43 -6.12 -2.98 -0.04
N ASN A 44 -7.22 -2.78 -0.78
CA ASN A 44 -8.23 -3.82 -1.00
C ASN A 44 -7.64 -5.06 -1.68
N LEU A 45 -6.79 -4.87 -2.70
CA LEU A 45 -6.09 -5.98 -3.35
C LEU A 45 -5.16 -6.71 -2.38
N ALA A 46 -4.40 -5.96 -1.57
CA ALA A 46 -3.49 -6.55 -0.58
C ALA A 46 -4.23 -7.34 0.50
N CYS A 47 -5.44 -6.92 0.88
CA CYS A 47 -6.26 -7.64 1.86
C CYS A 47 -6.86 -8.96 1.36
N GLN A 48 -6.90 -9.19 0.05
CA GLN A 48 -7.33 -10.48 -0.52
C GLN A 48 -6.29 -11.59 -0.35
N ALA A 49 -5.04 -11.23 0.00
CA ALA A 49 -3.96 -12.17 0.24
C ALA A 49 -3.81 -12.51 1.72
N LYS A 50 -3.49 -13.78 2.03
CA LYS A 50 -3.16 -14.22 3.40
C LYS A 50 -1.89 -13.56 3.93
N SER A 51 -0.92 -13.34 3.04
CA SER A 51 0.34 -12.64 3.30
C SER A 51 0.84 -12.07 1.98
N ILE A 52 1.29 -10.81 2.02
CA ILE A 52 1.82 -10.09 0.86
C ILE A 52 2.88 -9.08 1.34
N GLN A 53 3.99 -9.00 0.61
CA GLN A 53 5.03 -8.02 0.88
C GLN A 53 4.73 -6.71 0.14
N ILE A 54 4.59 -5.61 0.85
CA ILE A 54 4.31 -4.28 0.28
C ILE A 54 5.59 -3.46 0.21
N TYR A 55 5.79 -2.76 -0.91
CA TYR A 55 6.93 -1.86 -1.15
C TYR A 55 6.44 -0.42 -1.35
N PRO A 56 6.51 0.44 -0.30
CA PRO A 56 6.30 1.88 -0.41
C PRO A 56 7.40 2.56 -1.25
N GLY A 57 7.14 3.77 -1.74
CA GLY A 57 8.11 4.52 -2.56
C GLY A 57 9.39 4.95 -1.84
N HIS A 58 9.30 5.27 -0.54
CA HIS A 58 10.39 5.89 0.22
C HIS A 58 10.72 5.18 1.55
N GLN A 59 10.33 3.91 1.69
CA GLN A 59 10.61 3.12 2.88
C GLN A 59 10.84 1.64 2.53
N GLU A 60 11.55 0.94 3.41
CA GLU A 60 11.68 -0.52 3.34
C GLU A 60 10.33 -1.22 3.28
N SER A 61 10.33 -2.39 2.64
CA SER A 61 9.12 -3.19 2.50
C SER A 61 8.66 -3.78 3.82
N PHE A 62 7.35 -4.03 3.95
CA PHE A 62 6.77 -4.71 5.10
C PHE A 62 5.77 -5.79 4.70
N GLU A 63 5.62 -6.80 5.54
CA GLU A 63 4.59 -7.81 5.36
C GLU A 63 3.25 -7.21 5.80
N ASN A 64 2.28 -7.21 4.89
CA ASN A 64 0.92 -6.80 5.17
C ASN A 64 0.07 -8.03 5.52
N SER A 65 -0.62 -7.93 6.64
CA SER A 65 -1.67 -8.86 7.04
C SER A 65 -2.91 -8.05 7.36
N CYS A 66 -3.93 -8.17 6.51
CA CYS A 66 -5.24 -7.65 6.86
C CYS A 66 -5.90 -8.66 7.80
N SER A 67 -6.33 -8.19 8.97
CA SER A 67 -7.22 -8.96 9.82
C SER A 67 -8.48 -9.21 9.01
N HIS A 68 -8.69 -10.44 8.54
CA HIS A 68 -10.01 -10.82 8.04
C HIS A 68 -10.91 -10.79 9.27
N SER A 69 -11.70 -9.73 9.43
CA SER A 69 -12.85 -9.79 10.32
C SER A 69 -13.77 -10.87 9.74
N GLU A 70 -13.86 -11.99 10.46
CA GLU A 70 -14.80 -13.09 10.18
C GLU A 70 -16.25 -12.59 10.10
#